data_AF-A0A7I7XPZ7-F1
#
_entry.id   AF-A0A7I7XPZ7-F1
#
_cell.length_a   1.000
_cell.length_b   1.000
_cell.length_c   1.000
_cell.angle_alpha   90.00
_cell.angle_beta   90.00
_cell.angle_gamma   90.00
#
_symmetry.space_group_name_H-M   'P 1'
#
loop_
_entity.id
_entity.type
_entity.pdbx_description
1 polymer ?
#
loop_
_entity_poly.entity_id
_entity_poly.type
_entity_poly.pdbx_seq_one_letter_code
_entity_poly.pdbx_strand_id
1 'polypeptide(L)'
;MRNLSRVGEADAAPRPPIALSAACSGWARSAHYITEPVDDGDVQLRSEAGAPSRYFIRRRGTDRLVLTEAEEDADEHPRLFVADIGVLEKHLAALFADDIRDDLDLPFLEMDWSIEAVAVGYQVSDFERGYRTLTRRGGEPVAAAPDPTLSLLTLVPLSHYIQWSIADLKRSFLNPAGAPLLHRGRYAAR
;
A
#
# COMPACT_ATOMS: atom_id res chain seq x y z
N MET A 1 -47.36 -24.28 -22.31
CA MET A 1 -46.86 -23.14 -21.52
C MET A 1 -45.56 -23.56 -20.84
N ARG A 2 -44.42 -23.02 -21.31
CA ARG A 2 -43.10 -23.21 -20.70
C ARG A 2 -42.96 -22.17 -19.60
N ASN A 3 -42.81 -22.60 -18.34
CA ASN A 3 -42.28 -21.72 -17.30
C ASN A 3 -40.79 -22.00 -17.16
N LEU A 4 -40.01 -20.99 -17.49
CA LEU A 4 -38.56 -20.96 -17.44
C LEU A 4 -38.09 -21.17 -16.00
N SER A 5 -37.23 -22.18 -15.84
CA SER A 5 -36.43 -22.41 -14.65
C SER A 5 -35.65 -21.15 -14.30
N ARG A 6 -35.87 -20.66 -13.08
CA ARG A 6 -34.98 -19.74 -12.38
C ARG A 6 -33.62 -20.44 -12.30
N VAL A 7 -32.70 -20.04 -13.18
CA VAL A 7 -31.30 -20.46 -13.11
C VAL A 7 -30.81 -19.95 -11.76
N GLY A 8 -30.55 -20.88 -10.84
CA GLY A 8 -29.87 -20.57 -9.60
C GLY A 8 -28.52 -19.98 -9.96
N GLU A 9 -28.35 -18.70 -9.64
CA GLU A 9 -27.04 -18.10 -9.48
C GLU A 9 -26.37 -18.93 -8.39
N ALA A 10 -25.47 -19.82 -8.80
CA ALA A 10 -24.72 -20.63 -7.87
C ALA A 10 -23.94 -19.64 -7.01
N ASP A 11 -24.31 -19.56 -5.74
CA ASP A 11 -23.65 -18.77 -4.70
C ASP A 11 -22.17 -19.16 -4.74
N ALA A 12 -21.37 -18.32 -5.41
CA ALA A 12 -19.95 -18.58 -5.56
C ALA A 12 -19.38 -18.63 -4.15
N ALA A 13 -18.67 -19.71 -3.81
CA ALA A 13 -18.11 -19.87 -2.47
C ALA A 13 -17.36 -18.58 -2.08
N PRO A 14 -17.60 -18.03 -0.87
CA PRO A 14 -17.00 -16.77 -0.47
C PRO A 14 -15.49 -16.85 -0.60
N ARG A 15 -14.90 -15.83 -1.23
CA ARG A 15 -13.46 -15.81 -1.45
C ARG A 15 -12.75 -15.77 -0.10
N PRO A 16 -11.62 -16.50 0.06
CA PRO A 16 -10.86 -16.45 1.30
C PRO A 16 -10.39 -15.01 1.55
N PRO A 17 -10.28 -14.56 2.81
CA PRO A 17 -9.79 -13.22 3.11
C PRO A 17 -8.40 -12.95 2.50
N ILE A 18 -8.15 -11.71 2.10
CA ILE A 18 -6.82 -11.26 1.70
C ILE A 18 -5.89 -11.42 2.90
N ALA A 19 -4.87 -12.28 2.78
CA ALA A 19 -3.98 -12.61 3.89
C ALA A 19 -2.68 -11.82 3.78
N LEU A 20 -2.49 -10.85 4.67
CA LEU A 20 -1.18 -10.23 4.90
C LEU A 20 -0.22 -11.24 5.54
N SER A 21 1.06 -11.10 5.23
CA SER A 21 2.13 -11.86 5.84
C SER A 21 2.20 -11.59 7.34
N ALA A 22 2.63 -12.58 8.11
CA ALA A 22 2.81 -12.43 9.55
C ALA A 22 3.74 -11.26 9.90
N ALA A 23 4.73 -10.99 9.03
CA ALA A 23 5.59 -9.83 9.16
C ALA A 23 4.81 -8.53 9.02
N CYS A 24 3.96 -8.38 8.00
CA CYS A 24 3.15 -7.18 7.80
C CYS A 24 2.11 -7.00 8.90
N SER A 25 1.34 -8.04 9.25
CA SER A 25 0.34 -7.97 10.33
C SER A 25 0.98 -7.69 11.70
N GLY A 26 2.16 -8.23 11.97
CA GLY A 26 2.91 -7.92 13.19
C GLY A 26 3.35 -6.45 13.24
N TRP A 27 3.68 -5.85 12.10
CA TRP A 27 4.04 -4.44 12.00
C TRP A 27 2.83 -3.52 12.18
N ALA A 28 1.71 -3.86 11.55
CA ALA A 28 0.45 -3.16 11.72
C ALA A 28 0.08 -3.06 13.21
N ARG A 29 0.19 -4.15 13.96
CA ARG A 29 -0.07 -4.16 15.41
C ARG A 29 0.87 -3.26 16.21
N SER A 30 2.13 -3.14 15.79
CA SER A 30 3.07 -2.18 16.41
C SER A 30 2.67 -0.74 16.18
N ALA A 31 1.96 -0.44 15.09
CA ALA A 31 1.36 0.86 14.78
C ALA A 31 -0.07 1.00 15.31
N HIS A 32 -0.52 0.13 16.22
CA HIS A 32 -1.89 0.12 16.73
C HIS A 32 -2.97 -0.15 15.67
N TYR A 33 -2.65 -0.89 14.60
CA TYR A 33 -3.61 -1.38 13.63
C TYR A 33 -3.87 -2.88 13.77
N ILE A 34 -5.13 -3.27 13.62
CA ILE A 34 -5.54 -4.65 13.46
C ILE A 34 -6.21 -4.89 12.11
N THR A 35 -6.15 -6.14 11.63
CA THR A 35 -6.78 -6.57 10.38
C THR A 35 -8.08 -7.29 10.69
N GLU A 36 -9.19 -6.81 10.13
CA GLU A 36 -10.50 -7.43 10.27
C GLU A 36 -11.03 -7.81 8.87
N PRO A 37 -11.43 -9.07 8.63
CA PRO A 37 -12.10 -9.44 7.38
C PRO A 37 -13.41 -8.66 7.25
N VAL A 38 -13.69 -8.18 6.04
CA VAL A 38 -14.98 -7.58 5.66
C VAL A 38 -15.60 -8.39 4.51
N ASP A 39 -16.59 -7.82 3.83
CA ASP A 39 -17.34 -8.50 2.77
C ASP A 39 -16.45 -9.02 1.61
N ASP A 40 -16.85 -10.15 1.01
CA ASP A 40 -16.18 -10.81 -0.14
C ASP A 40 -14.66 -11.05 0.03
N GLY A 41 -14.23 -11.23 1.28
CA GLY A 41 -12.84 -11.51 1.62
C GLY A 41 -11.91 -10.30 1.48
N ASP A 42 -12.45 -9.08 1.36
CA ASP A 42 -11.70 -7.84 1.56
C ASP A 42 -11.27 -7.72 3.04
N VAL A 43 -10.35 -6.80 3.34
CA VAL A 43 -9.81 -6.61 4.69
C VAL A 43 -9.83 -5.13 5.08
N GLN A 44 -10.29 -4.84 6.29
CA GLN A 44 -10.12 -3.54 6.92
C GLN A 44 -8.85 -3.53 7.77
N LEU A 45 -8.09 -2.44 7.66
CA LEU A 45 -7.05 -2.06 8.62
C LEU A 45 -7.66 -1.01 9.55
N ARG A 46 -8.00 -1.44 10.77
CA ARG A 46 -8.65 -0.59 11.78
C ARG A 46 -7.62 -0.12 12.79
N SER A 47 -7.52 1.19 12.99
CA SER A 47 -6.74 1.77 14.08
C SER A 47 -7.44 1.52 15.42
N GLU A 48 -6.68 1.10 16.43
CA GLU A 48 -7.10 1.00 17.82
C GLU A 48 -6.71 2.23 18.64
N ALA A 49 -5.88 3.11 18.08
CA ALA A 49 -5.49 4.40 18.68
C ALA A 49 -6.46 5.54 18.32
N GLY A 50 -7.56 5.24 17.62
CA GLY A 50 -8.57 6.23 17.25
C GLY A 50 -8.16 7.13 16.07
N ALA A 51 -7.30 6.65 15.17
CA ALA A 51 -6.96 7.40 13.96
C ALA A 51 -8.23 7.68 13.12
N PRO A 52 -8.38 8.89 12.57
CA PRO A 52 -9.60 9.30 11.84
C PRO A 52 -9.80 8.53 10.53
N SER A 53 -8.71 8.04 9.93
CA SER A 53 -8.73 7.30 8.67
C SER A 53 -8.86 5.79 8.89
N ARG A 54 -9.79 5.18 8.17
CA ARG A 54 -9.93 3.71 8.03
C ARG A 54 -9.39 3.30 6.66
N TYR A 55 -8.57 2.27 6.62
CA TYR A 55 -8.09 1.73 5.34
C TYR A 55 -8.74 0.40 5.01
N PHE A 56 -8.96 0.14 3.72
CA PHE A 56 -9.45 -1.14 3.24
C PHE A 56 -8.56 -1.67 2.11
N ILE A 57 -8.33 -2.98 2.12
CA ILE A 57 -7.64 -3.71 1.08
C ILE A 57 -8.70 -4.48 0.32
N ARG A 58 -8.87 -4.14 -0.95
CA ARG A 58 -9.89 -4.74 -1.81
C ARG A 58 -9.31 -5.44 -3.01
N ARG A 59 -9.96 -6.51 -3.46
CA ARG A 59 -9.59 -7.19 -4.70
C ARG A 59 -9.99 -6.41 -5.94
N ARG A 60 -9.12 -6.44 -6.95
CA ARG A 60 -9.39 -5.90 -8.29
C ARG A 60 -9.03 -6.93 -9.35
N GLY A 61 -9.87 -7.95 -9.50
CA GLY A 61 -9.57 -9.12 -10.34
C GLY A 61 -8.86 -10.21 -9.54
N THR A 62 -8.03 -11.01 -10.21
CA THR A 62 -7.40 -12.20 -9.60
C THR A 62 -6.29 -11.84 -8.61
N ASP A 63 -5.32 -11.04 -9.07
CA ASP A 63 -4.08 -10.80 -8.31
C ASP A 63 -3.91 -9.36 -7.81
N ARG A 64 -4.59 -8.41 -8.47
CA ARG A 64 -4.41 -6.98 -8.19
C ARG A 64 -5.25 -6.55 -7.01
N LEU A 65 -4.73 -5.59 -6.27
CA LEU A 65 -5.36 -5.04 -5.08
C LEU A 65 -5.51 -3.52 -5.21
N VAL A 66 -6.45 -2.97 -4.46
CA VAL A 66 -6.54 -1.54 -4.19
C VAL A 66 -6.55 -1.31 -2.68
N LEU A 67 -5.68 -0.41 -2.23
CA LEU A 67 -5.79 0.22 -0.93
C LEU A 67 -6.70 1.45 -1.08
N THR A 68 -7.74 1.49 -0.29
CA THR A 68 -8.67 2.61 -0.19
C THR A 68 -8.63 3.18 1.22
N GLU A 69 -9.13 4.40 1.36
CA GLU A 69 -9.24 5.11 2.63
C GLU A 69 -10.64 5.71 2.74
N ALA A 70 -11.20 5.68 3.94
CA ALA A 70 -12.38 6.43 4.31
C ALA A 70 -12.12 7.18 5.62
N GLU A 71 -12.30 8.50 5.59
CA GLU A 71 -12.37 9.31 6.80
C GLU A 71 -13.72 9.08 7.51
N GLU A 72 -13.91 9.62 8.72
CA GLU A 72 -15.10 9.35 9.54
C GLU A 72 -16.41 9.70 8.82
N ASP A 73 -16.43 10.82 8.09
CA ASP A 73 -17.59 11.38 7.40
C ASP A 73 -17.43 11.48 5.87
N ALA A 74 -16.39 10.87 5.29
CA ALA A 74 -16.11 10.93 3.87
C ALA A 74 -16.37 9.59 3.16
N ASP A 75 -16.71 9.69 1.87
CA ASP A 75 -16.80 8.53 1.00
C ASP A 75 -15.43 7.86 0.87
N GLU A 76 -15.45 6.53 0.83
CA GLU A 76 -14.24 5.75 0.61
C GLU A 76 -13.66 6.02 -0.78
N HIS A 77 -12.36 6.36 -0.84
CA HIS A 77 -11.67 6.67 -2.08
C HIS A 77 -10.37 5.84 -2.26
N PRO A 78 -9.98 5.53 -3.51
CA PRO A 78 -8.72 4.84 -3.76
C PRO A 78 -7.50 5.67 -3.36
N ARG A 79 -6.50 5.03 -2.75
CA ARG A 79 -5.17 5.60 -2.50
C ARG A 79 -4.08 4.98 -3.36
N LEU A 80 -4.14 3.66 -3.55
CA LEU A 80 -3.08 2.95 -4.26
C LEU A 80 -3.62 1.68 -4.89
N PHE A 81 -3.43 1.53 -6.19
CA PHE A 81 -3.60 0.26 -6.89
C PHE A 81 -2.25 -0.43 -6.99
N VAL A 82 -2.20 -1.74 -6.76
CA VAL A 82 -0.97 -2.53 -6.87
C VAL A 82 -1.18 -3.80 -7.69
N ALA A 83 -0.10 -4.27 -8.30
CA ALA A 83 -0.10 -5.49 -9.09
C ALA A 83 -0.30 -6.76 -8.25
N ASP A 84 0.20 -6.76 -7.01
CA ASP A 84 0.15 -7.91 -6.10
C ASP A 84 0.30 -7.50 -4.62
N ILE A 85 0.04 -8.44 -3.72
CA ILE A 85 0.13 -8.25 -2.27
C ILE A 85 1.55 -7.93 -1.77
N GLY A 86 2.57 -8.45 -2.44
CA GLY A 86 3.96 -8.19 -2.10
C GLY A 86 4.29 -6.70 -2.25
N VAL A 87 3.81 -6.05 -3.31
CA VAL A 87 3.93 -4.58 -3.50
C VAL A 87 3.13 -3.82 -2.45
N LEU A 88 1.90 -4.26 -2.15
CA LEU A 88 1.07 -3.63 -1.11
C LEU A 88 1.78 -3.61 0.24
N GLU A 89 2.35 -4.74 0.67
CA GLU A 89 3.01 -4.84 1.97
C GLU A 89 4.21 -3.90 2.12
N LYS A 90 4.89 -3.56 1.00
CA LYS A 90 5.98 -2.57 1.02
C LYS A 90 5.46 -1.18 1.31
N HIS A 91 4.33 -0.83 0.71
CA HIS A 91 3.65 0.43 0.98
C HIS A 91 3.11 0.46 2.42
N LEU A 92 2.43 -0.60 2.87
CA LEU A 92 1.90 -0.69 4.23
C LEU A 92 3.01 -0.65 5.29
N ALA A 93 4.18 -1.23 5.02
CA ALA A 93 5.32 -1.12 5.93
C ALA A 93 5.74 0.34 6.18
N ALA A 94 5.65 1.20 5.16
CA ALA A 94 5.92 2.62 5.28
C ALA A 94 4.76 3.37 5.95
N LEU A 95 3.51 3.06 5.57
CA LEU A 95 2.32 3.66 6.17
C LEU A 95 2.31 3.49 7.69
N PHE A 96 2.54 2.27 8.18
CA PHE A 96 2.62 1.99 9.62
C PHE A 96 3.89 2.53 10.28
N ALA A 97 4.94 2.79 9.52
CA ALA A 97 6.17 3.31 10.08
C ALA A 97 6.01 4.74 10.59
N ASP A 98 5.12 5.53 10.00
CA ASP A 98 4.90 6.92 10.43
C ASP A 98 4.40 6.94 11.89
N ASP A 99 3.37 6.18 12.21
CA ASP A 99 2.84 6.07 13.60
C ASP A 99 3.88 5.47 14.55
N ILE A 100 4.57 4.40 14.14
CA ILE A 100 5.59 3.75 14.98
C ILE A 100 6.75 4.71 15.28
N ARG A 101 7.13 5.55 14.32
CA ARG A 101 8.20 6.53 14.52
C ARG A 101 7.76 7.64 15.45
N ASP A 102 6.51 8.09 15.36
CA ASP A 102 5.92 9.07 16.26
C ASP A 102 5.88 8.54 17.70
N ASP A 103 5.38 7.32 17.91
CA ASP A 103 5.34 6.66 19.22
C ASP A 103 6.73 6.47 19.87
N LEU A 104 7.78 6.41 19.04
CA LEU A 104 9.17 6.23 19.48
C LEU A 104 9.96 7.54 19.52
N ASP A 105 9.32 8.69 19.30
CA ASP A 105 9.94 10.02 19.21
C ASP A 105 11.14 10.04 18.22
N LEU A 106 11.05 9.28 17.13
CA LEU A 106 12.11 9.23 16.11
C LEU A 106 12.04 10.46 15.19
N PRO A 107 13.18 11.01 14.75
CA PRO A 107 13.19 12.15 13.83
C PRO A 107 12.39 11.89 12.55
N PHE A 108 11.79 12.90 11.94
CA PHE A 108 11.17 12.71 10.62
C PHE A 108 12.22 12.27 9.58
N LEU A 109 11.89 11.30 8.72
CA LEU A 109 12.73 10.94 7.60
C LEU A 109 12.35 11.78 6.39
N GLU A 110 13.21 12.74 6.05
CA GLU A 110 13.08 13.46 4.78
C GLU A 110 13.38 12.51 3.62
N MET A 111 12.33 12.22 2.85
CA MET A 111 12.40 11.33 1.70
C MET A 111 12.13 12.13 0.43
N ASP A 112 13.01 11.98 -0.55
CA ASP A 112 12.80 12.60 -1.85
C ASP A 112 11.61 11.92 -2.55
N TRP A 113 10.77 12.73 -3.17
CA TRP A 113 9.59 12.30 -3.92
C TRP A 113 9.55 12.95 -5.30
N SER A 114 10.62 13.65 -5.70
CA SER A 114 10.75 14.20 -7.03
C SER A 114 10.77 13.08 -8.08
N ILE A 115 10.30 13.38 -9.29
CA ILE A 115 10.27 12.41 -10.39
C ILE A 115 11.69 11.91 -10.75
N GLU A 116 12.70 12.75 -10.54
CA GLU A 116 14.11 12.44 -10.74
C GLU A 116 14.66 11.45 -9.71
N ALA A 117 14.02 11.36 -8.55
CA ALA A 117 14.39 10.42 -7.49
C ALA A 117 13.77 9.02 -7.67
N VAL A 118 12.99 8.77 -8.73
CA VAL A 118 12.46 7.43 -9.03
C VAL A 118 13.60 6.42 -9.13
N ALA A 119 13.42 5.27 -8.50
CA ALA A 119 14.47 4.29 -8.38
C ALA A 119 14.90 3.69 -9.75
N VAL A 120 16.18 3.33 -9.83
CA VAL A 120 16.74 2.70 -11.04
C VAL A 120 15.94 1.46 -11.42
N GLY A 121 15.66 1.29 -12.71
CA GLY A 121 14.85 0.18 -13.21
C GLY A 121 13.35 0.45 -13.20
N TYR A 122 12.91 1.60 -12.70
CA TYR A 122 11.51 2.04 -12.72
C TYR A 122 11.31 3.34 -13.51
N GLN A 123 10.06 3.63 -13.79
CA GLN A 123 9.57 4.88 -14.34
C GLN A 123 8.19 5.18 -13.78
N VAL A 124 7.87 6.46 -13.61
CA VAL A 124 6.53 6.93 -13.27
C VAL A 124 5.98 7.72 -14.45
N SER A 125 4.76 7.42 -14.87
CA SER A 125 4.10 8.11 -15.98
C SER A 125 3.77 9.57 -15.63
N ASP A 126 3.42 10.34 -16.66
CA ASP A 126 2.64 11.55 -16.45
C ASP A 126 1.29 11.25 -15.81
N PHE A 127 0.66 12.28 -15.25
CA PHE A 127 -0.68 12.16 -14.67
C PHE A 127 -1.72 12.14 -15.79
N GLU A 128 -2.25 10.95 -16.07
CA GLU A 128 -3.18 10.73 -17.16
C GLU A 128 -4.37 9.89 -16.69
N ARG A 129 -5.57 10.22 -17.19
CA ARG A 129 -6.81 9.49 -16.86
C ARG A 129 -7.06 9.34 -15.35
N GLY A 130 -6.60 10.32 -14.56
CA GLY A 130 -6.77 10.36 -13.11
C GLY A 130 -5.67 9.69 -12.29
N TYR A 131 -4.60 9.19 -12.91
CA TYR A 131 -3.56 8.43 -12.21
C TYR A 131 -2.14 8.75 -12.73
N ARG A 132 -1.15 8.61 -11.85
CA ARG A 132 0.21 8.24 -12.26
C ARG A 132 0.40 6.74 -12.09
N THR A 133 1.21 6.15 -12.96
CA THR A 133 1.52 4.72 -12.95
C THR A 133 3.02 4.51 -12.75
N LEU A 134 3.38 3.70 -11.76
CA LEU A 134 4.72 3.17 -11.58
C LEU A 134 4.85 1.89 -12.40
N THR A 135 5.86 1.83 -13.26
CA THR A 135 6.12 0.69 -14.15
C THR A 135 7.58 0.27 -14.03
N ARG A 136 7.83 -1.03 -14.07
CA ARG A 136 9.19 -1.53 -14.30
C ARG A 136 9.62 -1.15 -15.73
N ARG A 137 10.84 -0.65 -15.93
CA ARG A 137 11.32 -0.29 -17.26
C ARG A 137 11.27 -1.51 -18.19
N GLY A 138 10.56 -1.38 -19.30
CA GLY A 138 10.33 -2.47 -20.27
C GLY A 138 9.43 -3.60 -19.77
N GLY A 139 8.73 -3.42 -18.65
CA GLY A 139 7.85 -4.43 -18.06
C GLY A 139 6.47 -3.89 -17.73
N GLU A 140 5.76 -4.63 -16.89
CA GLU A 140 4.37 -4.36 -16.52
C GLU A 140 4.24 -3.24 -15.45
N PRO A 141 3.07 -2.56 -15.40
CA PRO A 141 2.70 -1.69 -14.29
C PRO A 141 2.72 -2.43 -12.95
N VAL A 142 3.37 -1.83 -11.94
CA VAL A 142 3.46 -2.39 -10.59
C VAL A 142 2.51 -1.70 -9.61
N ALA A 143 2.26 -0.41 -9.80
CA ALA A 143 1.35 0.37 -8.98
C ALA A 143 0.79 1.58 -9.74
N ALA A 144 -0.34 2.09 -9.29
CA ALA A 144 -0.88 3.36 -9.76
C ALA A 144 -1.52 4.11 -8.59
N ALA A 145 -1.29 5.41 -8.52
CA ALA A 145 -1.84 6.27 -7.48
C ALA A 145 -2.67 7.40 -8.11
N PRO A 146 -3.88 7.67 -7.57
CA PRO A 146 -4.63 8.87 -7.92
C PRO A 146 -3.97 10.10 -7.29
N ASP A 147 -4.59 11.26 -7.53
CA ASP A 147 -4.16 12.58 -7.07
C ASP A 147 -2.85 13.09 -7.71
N PRO A 148 -2.86 14.27 -8.36
CA PRO A 148 -1.69 14.76 -9.08
C PRO A 148 -0.50 15.08 -8.17
N THR A 149 -0.74 15.39 -6.89
CA THR A 149 0.27 15.79 -5.91
C THR A 149 0.73 14.59 -5.08
N LEU A 150 -0.21 13.88 -4.45
CA LEU A 150 0.06 12.76 -3.55
C LEU A 150 0.55 11.52 -4.29
N SER A 151 0.28 11.40 -5.60
CA SER A 151 0.78 10.26 -6.38
C SER A 151 2.31 10.18 -6.41
N LEU A 152 3.03 11.30 -6.47
CA LEU A 152 4.50 11.27 -6.43
C LEU A 152 5.03 10.92 -5.03
N LEU A 153 4.43 11.51 -3.98
CA LEU A 153 4.71 11.16 -2.58
C LEU A 153 4.51 9.67 -2.30
N THR A 154 3.60 9.02 -3.01
CA THR A 154 3.36 7.58 -2.88
C THR A 154 4.29 6.74 -3.76
N LEU A 155 4.36 7.05 -5.05
CA LEU A 155 4.96 6.15 -6.04
C LEU A 155 6.49 6.24 -6.08
N VAL A 156 7.08 7.40 -5.79
CA VAL A 156 8.54 7.54 -5.79
C VAL A 156 9.16 6.74 -4.63
N PRO A 157 8.72 6.89 -3.36
CA PRO A 157 9.22 6.03 -2.29
C PRO A 157 8.92 4.55 -2.52
N LEU A 158 7.73 4.22 -3.03
CA LEU A 158 7.37 2.83 -3.34
C LEU A 158 8.34 2.19 -4.34
N SER A 159 8.81 2.93 -5.35
CA SER A 159 9.80 2.44 -6.32
C SER A 159 11.12 2.01 -5.67
N HIS A 160 11.48 2.60 -4.53
CA HIS A 160 12.60 2.16 -3.70
C HIS A 160 12.19 1.00 -2.81
N TYR A 161 11.06 1.10 -2.09
CA TYR A 161 10.64 0.09 -1.12
C TYR A 161 10.53 -1.32 -1.69
N ILE A 162 9.97 -1.44 -2.90
CA ILE A 162 9.78 -2.74 -3.58
C ILE A 162 11.09 -3.49 -3.85
N GLN A 163 12.22 -2.79 -3.82
CA GLN A 163 13.52 -3.44 -3.97
C GLN A 163 13.97 -4.09 -2.67
N TRP A 164 13.47 -3.65 -1.52
CA TRP A 164 13.90 -4.12 -0.19
C TRP A 164 13.06 -5.25 0.38
N SER A 165 13.64 -6.04 1.28
CA SER A 165 12.87 -6.99 2.09
C SER A 165 12.01 -6.22 3.11
N ILE A 166 10.91 -6.80 3.58
CA ILE A 166 10.11 -6.15 4.65
C ILE A 166 10.95 -5.98 5.92
N ALA A 167 11.84 -6.94 6.22
CA ALA A 167 12.73 -6.87 7.37
C ALA A 167 13.70 -5.68 7.28
N ASP A 168 14.30 -5.44 6.11
CA ASP A 168 15.21 -4.31 5.92
C ASP A 168 14.49 -2.96 5.94
N LEU A 169 13.25 -2.91 5.41
CA LEU A 169 12.42 -1.71 5.50
C LEU A 169 12.10 -1.36 6.94
N LYS A 170 11.62 -2.33 7.74
CA LYS A 170 11.39 -2.13 9.17
C LYS A 170 12.64 -1.66 9.90
N ARG A 171 13.78 -2.29 9.62
CA ARG A 171 15.07 -1.87 10.18
C ARG A 171 15.41 -0.43 9.81
N SER A 172 15.13 -0.03 8.57
CA SER A 172 15.33 1.35 8.10
C SER A 172 14.41 2.32 8.83
N PHE A 173 13.12 1.99 8.93
CA PHE A 173 12.13 2.82 9.61
C PHE A 173 12.31 2.90 11.13
N LEU A 174 13.04 1.98 11.76
CA LEU A 174 13.45 2.09 13.16
C LEU A 174 14.81 2.78 13.35
N ASN A 175 15.54 3.04 12.25
CA ASN A 175 16.79 3.75 12.31
C ASN A 175 16.51 5.27 12.33
N PRO A 176 17.13 6.05 13.25
CA PRO A 176 16.95 7.49 13.28
C PRO A 176 17.28 8.20 11.95
N ALA A 177 18.26 7.69 11.20
CA ALA A 177 18.69 8.22 9.91
C ALA A 177 18.16 7.44 8.70
N GLY A 178 17.27 6.46 8.91
CA GLY A 178 16.64 5.70 7.82
C GLY A 178 17.53 4.62 7.19
N ALA A 179 18.70 4.31 7.74
CA ALA A 179 19.60 3.31 7.15
C ALA A 179 19.09 1.86 7.35
N PRO A 180 19.23 0.95 6.37
CA PRO A 180 19.99 1.11 5.12
C PRO A 180 19.24 1.72 3.93
N LEU A 181 17.91 1.91 4.00
CA LEU A 181 17.14 2.50 2.89
C LEU A 181 17.65 3.89 2.52
N LEU A 182 18.01 4.70 3.52
CA LEU A 182 18.58 6.02 3.35
C LEU A 182 20.07 6.03 3.69
N HIS A 183 20.83 6.75 2.87
CA HIS A 183 22.23 7.07 3.11
C HIS A 183 22.43 8.57 2.91
N ARG A 184 22.82 9.27 3.99
CA ARG A 184 23.01 10.74 3.99
C ARG A 184 21.78 11.49 3.48
N GLY A 185 20.59 11.09 3.92
CA GLY A 185 19.32 11.74 3.56
C GLY A 185 18.83 11.49 2.14
N ARG A 186 19.42 10.51 1.43
CA ARG A 186 18.97 10.11 0.08
C ARG A 186 18.74 8.61 0.03
N TYR A 187 17.91 8.14 -0.89
CA TYR A 187 17.78 6.70 -1.12
C TYR A 187 19.13 6.07 -1.45
N ALA A 188 19.44 4.98 -0.77
CA ALA A 188 20.60 4.18 -1.08
C ALA A 188 20.38 3.43 -2.42
N ALA A 189 21.42 3.37 -3.23
CA ALA A 189 21.43 2.53 -4.42
C ALA A 189 21.36 1.05 -4.02
N ARG A 190 20.63 0.26 -4.80
CA ARG A 190 20.50 -1.19 -4.64
C ARG A 190 20.87 -1.92 -5.92
#